data_AF-A0A7Y2EZP1-F1
#
_entry.id   AF-A0A7Y2EZP1-F1
#
_cell.length_a   1.000
_cell.length_b   1.000
_cell.length_c   1.000
_cell.angle_alpha   90.00
_cell.angle_beta   90.00
_cell.angle_gamma   90.00
#
_symmetry.space_group_name_H-M   'P 1'
#
loop_
_entity.id
_entity.type
_entity.pdbx_description
1 polymer ?
#
loop_
_entity_poly.entity_id
_entity_poly.type
_entity_poly.pdbx_seq_one_letter_code
_entity_poly.pdbx_strand_id
1 'polypeptide(L)'
;MLRAGEGKISKELEDAAAAVAALEPSVEALDDAALRAKTDEFRRRLDAGETIDDLMVEAFAVVREASRRVTGMRPFDVQVQGATALHRGMVIEMRTGEGKTLVATMPSYLNALSGEGVHVVTVNDYLAARDAEWMGDIHRFLGLSVGLIQAQMTPPERRVAYGADITYGTNNEFGFDYLRDNMAMQAEGMVKRGHHYAIVDEVDSILIDEARTPLIISGRVGDAAKWYREFSRISKSLRRDDHYEVDEKKRQVITTEDGVSRVEQILGVENMYDHSAVDFVHHLDVALKAKELYEKDVEYLVEKGEVKIVDEFTGRVLEGRRYSEGLHQAIEANEGVNIREENQTLATITLQNYFRMYEKLAGMTGTAQTEAMEFKEIYDLDVTQIPTNVPIARADEDDLIYKTMDAKFDAIIEEVLAANAKDQPVLIGTISIERSEALSRALKKRGIAHEVLNAKNHAREADIIAQAGRAGAVTVATNMAGRGVDIKL
;
A
#
# COMPACT_ATOMS: atom_id res chain seq x y z
N MET A 1 -30.31 14.36 -10.58
CA MET A 1 -30.88 13.39 -11.55
C MET A 1 -30.06 12.13 -11.39
N LEU A 2 -30.63 11.06 -10.80
CA LEU A 2 -29.96 9.76 -10.67
C LEU A 2 -29.75 9.15 -12.05
N ARG A 3 -28.57 8.58 -12.33
CA ARG A 3 -28.33 7.83 -13.57
C ARG A 3 -29.22 6.58 -13.60
N ALA A 4 -29.55 6.09 -14.79
CA ALA A 4 -30.34 4.86 -14.93
C ALA A 4 -29.60 3.68 -14.25
N GLY A 5 -30.17 3.16 -13.15
CA GLY A 5 -29.59 2.08 -12.34
C GLY A 5 -29.33 2.47 -10.87
N GLU A 6 -28.88 3.69 -10.60
CA GLU A 6 -28.54 4.16 -9.24
C GLU A 6 -29.75 4.16 -8.30
N GLY A 7 -30.94 4.54 -8.81
CA GLY A 7 -32.17 4.54 -8.02
C GLY A 7 -32.64 3.15 -7.59
N LYS A 8 -32.28 2.08 -8.33
CA LYS A 8 -32.59 0.70 -7.94
C LYS A 8 -31.68 0.24 -6.81
N ILE A 9 -30.37 0.52 -6.93
CA ILE A 9 -29.38 0.18 -5.90
C ILE A 9 -29.71 0.91 -4.60
N SER A 10 -29.93 2.24 -4.65
CA SER A 10 -30.31 3.02 -3.46
C SER A 10 -31.49 2.42 -2.72
N LYS A 11 -32.56 2.05 -3.45
CA LYS A 11 -33.75 1.46 -2.85
C LYS A 11 -33.46 0.10 -2.20
N GLU A 12 -32.66 -0.76 -2.84
CA GLU A 12 -32.28 -2.04 -2.26
C GLU A 12 -31.45 -1.87 -0.98
N LEU A 13 -30.57 -0.86 -0.93
CA LEU A 13 -29.80 -0.55 0.27
C LEU A 13 -30.71 -0.02 1.40
N GLU A 14 -31.67 0.86 1.06
CA GLU A 14 -32.69 1.35 2.01
C GLU A 14 -33.54 0.21 2.57
N ASP A 15 -34.02 -0.69 1.72
CA ASP A 15 -34.82 -1.85 2.11
C ASP A 15 -34.00 -2.78 3.04
N ALA A 16 -32.71 -2.99 2.76
CA ALA A 16 -31.82 -3.76 3.62
C ALA A 16 -31.61 -3.10 4.99
N ALA A 17 -31.39 -1.78 5.02
CA ALA A 17 -31.24 -1.04 6.27
C ALA A 17 -32.53 -1.08 7.11
N ALA A 18 -33.70 -0.98 6.48
CA ALA A 18 -34.99 -1.11 7.14
C ALA A 18 -35.21 -2.53 7.71
N ALA A 19 -34.81 -3.58 6.99
CA ALA A 19 -34.87 -4.95 7.46
C ALA A 19 -33.98 -5.18 8.69
N VAL A 20 -32.76 -4.62 8.69
CA VAL A 20 -31.85 -4.66 9.85
C VAL A 20 -32.46 -3.93 11.04
N ALA A 21 -33.03 -2.73 10.84
CA ALA A 21 -33.69 -1.96 11.88
C ALA A 21 -34.90 -2.70 12.48
N ALA A 22 -35.64 -3.46 11.68
CA ALA A 22 -36.79 -4.23 12.15
C ALA A 22 -36.41 -5.35 13.13
N LEU A 23 -35.18 -5.86 13.09
CA LEU A 23 -34.66 -6.87 14.02
C LEU A 23 -34.11 -6.27 15.31
N GLU A 24 -33.93 -4.94 15.39
CA GLU A 24 -33.31 -4.31 16.55
C GLU A 24 -34.00 -4.63 17.89
N PRO A 25 -35.34 -4.60 18.02
CA PRO A 25 -36.00 -4.89 19.29
C PRO A 25 -35.76 -6.32 19.81
N SER A 26 -35.60 -7.30 18.91
CA SER A 26 -35.35 -8.69 19.31
C SER A 26 -33.89 -8.91 19.69
N VAL A 27 -32.96 -8.21 19.03
CA VAL A 27 -31.52 -8.28 19.33
C VAL A 27 -31.17 -7.50 20.60
N GLU A 28 -31.79 -6.33 20.83
CA GLU A 28 -31.61 -5.52 22.05
C GLU A 28 -32.03 -6.30 23.32
N ALA A 29 -33.03 -7.18 23.20
CA ALA A 29 -33.51 -8.02 24.30
C ALA A 29 -32.53 -9.15 24.71
N LEU A 30 -31.52 -9.45 23.88
CA LEU A 30 -30.52 -10.48 24.19
C LEU A 30 -29.55 -9.98 25.26
N ASP A 31 -29.12 -10.86 26.16
CA ASP A 31 -27.96 -10.59 27.02
C ASP A 31 -26.65 -10.76 26.23
N ASP A 32 -25.52 -10.35 26.82
CA ASP A 32 -24.22 -10.38 26.13
C ASP A 32 -23.80 -11.80 25.73
N ALA A 33 -24.15 -12.80 26.55
CA ALA A 33 -23.83 -14.20 26.27
C ALA A 33 -24.64 -14.73 25.08
N ALA A 34 -25.93 -14.42 25.03
CA ALA A 34 -26.81 -14.77 23.93
C ALA A 34 -26.44 -14.03 22.63
N LEU A 35 -26.04 -12.76 22.73
CA LEU A 35 -25.59 -11.98 21.59
C LEU A 35 -24.29 -12.53 21.01
N ARG A 36 -23.31 -12.89 21.87
CA ARG A 36 -22.08 -13.58 21.43
C ARG A 36 -22.37 -14.96 20.83
N ALA A 37 -23.32 -15.71 21.39
CA ALA A 37 -23.69 -17.04 20.91
C ALA A 37 -24.30 -17.02 19.49
N LYS A 38 -24.74 -15.86 18.99
CA LYS A 38 -25.17 -15.70 17.60
C LYS A 38 -24.08 -16.02 16.59
N THR A 39 -22.80 -15.77 16.92
CA THR A 39 -21.68 -16.15 16.04
C THR A 39 -21.62 -17.66 15.82
N ASP A 40 -21.79 -18.45 16.88
CA ASP A 40 -21.79 -19.93 16.78
C ASP A 40 -23.07 -20.46 16.12
N GLU A 41 -24.19 -19.75 16.25
CA GLU A 41 -25.42 -20.02 15.50
C GLU A 41 -25.22 -19.82 14.00
N PHE A 42 -24.67 -18.66 13.60
CA PHE A 42 -24.44 -18.33 12.20
C PHE A 42 -23.44 -19.28 11.53
N ARG A 43 -22.32 -19.61 12.20
CA ARG A 43 -21.37 -20.60 11.68
C ARG A 43 -22.02 -21.96 11.43
N ARG A 44 -22.85 -22.45 12.37
CA ARG A 44 -23.59 -23.71 12.18
C ARG A 44 -24.59 -23.65 11.04
N ARG A 45 -25.21 -22.49 10.78
CA ARG A 45 -26.13 -22.29 9.65
C ARG A 45 -25.40 -22.30 8.31
N LEU A 46 -24.20 -21.71 8.25
CA LEU A 46 -23.32 -21.82 7.07
C LEU A 46 -22.90 -23.28 6.82
N ASP A 47 -22.51 -24.00 7.88
CA ASP A 47 -22.18 -25.44 7.77
C ASP A 47 -23.39 -26.29 7.31
N ALA A 48 -24.61 -25.83 7.61
CA ALA A 48 -25.85 -26.47 7.17
C ALA A 48 -26.27 -26.10 5.73
N GLY A 49 -25.54 -25.19 5.07
CA GLY A 49 -25.73 -24.84 3.66
C GLY A 49 -26.45 -23.51 3.40
N GLU A 50 -26.72 -22.70 4.42
CA GLU A 50 -27.10 -21.30 4.20
C GLU A 50 -25.93 -20.50 3.61
N THR A 51 -26.23 -19.47 2.83
CA THR A 51 -25.20 -18.59 2.25
C THR A 51 -24.87 -17.42 3.17
N ILE A 52 -23.72 -16.78 2.95
CA ILE A 52 -23.36 -15.55 3.67
C ILE A 52 -24.43 -14.47 3.46
N ASP A 53 -24.99 -14.38 2.26
CA ASP A 53 -26.01 -13.39 1.91
C ASP A 53 -27.31 -13.58 2.70
N ASP A 54 -27.71 -14.85 2.94
CA ASP A 54 -28.90 -15.20 3.72
C ASP A 54 -28.81 -14.69 5.17
N LEU A 55 -27.59 -14.66 5.72
CA LEU A 55 -27.32 -14.25 7.10
C LEU A 55 -27.15 -12.74 7.28
N MET A 56 -27.03 -11.98 6.19
CA MET A 56 -26.58 -10.58 6.23
C MET A 56 -27.41 -9.71 7.18
N VAL A 57 -28.74 -9.79 7.10
CA VAL A 57 -29.64 -8.92 7.88
C VAL A 57 -29.51 -9.21 9.38
N GLU A 58 -29.50 -10.48 9.78
CA GLU A 58 -29.37 -10.89 11.18
C GLU A 58 -27.97 -10.58 11.73
N ALA A 59 -26.93 -10.87 10.95
CA ALA A 59 -25.55 -10.58 11.33
C ALA A 59 -25.31 -9.08 11.51
N PHE A 60 -25.85 -8.24 10.62
CA PHE A 60 -25.72 -6.78 10.72
C PHE A 60 -26.47 -6.23 11.93
N ALA A 61 -27.66 -6.77 12.26
CA ALA A 61 -28.37 -6.39 13.48
C ALA A 61 -27.57 -6.75 14.74
N VAL A 62 -26.94 -7.92 14.78
CA VAL A 62 -26.05 -8.35 15.87
C VAL A 62 -24.84 -7.44 16.01
N VAL A 63 -24.15 -7.10 14.91
CA VAL A 63 -23.01 -6.17 14.93
C VAL A 63 -23.42 -4.77 15.36
N ARG A 64 -24.59 -4.29 14.91
CA ARG A 64 -25.14 -2.99 15.28
C ARG A 64 -25.36 -2.89 16.80
N GLU A 65 -25.93 -3.93 17.40
CA GLU A 65 -26.14 -3.98 18.85
C GLU A 65 -24.81 -4.15 19.62
N ALA A 66 -23.90 -5.00 19.14
CA ALA A 66 -22.58 -5.16 19.76
C ALA A 66 -21.80 -3.84 19.74
N SER A 67 -21.86 -3.09 18.64
CA SER A 67 -21.25 -1.77 18.53
C SER A 67 -21.82 -0.79 19.56
N ARG A 68 -23.15 -0.77 19.74
CA ARG A 68 -23.82 0.07 20.75
C ARG A 68 -23.34 -0.27 22.16
N ARG A 69 -23.21 -1.56 22.50
CA ARG A 69 -22.77 -2.01 23.83
C ARG A 69 -21.31 -1.72 24.12
N VAL A 70 -20.43 -2.01 23.16
CA VAL A 70 -18.98 -1.94 23.33
C VAL A 70 -18.47 -0.51 23.22
N THR A 71 -18.96 0.24 22.24
CA THR A 71 -18.43 1.59 21.92
C THR A 71 -19.37 2.73 22.29
N GLY A 72 -20.62 2.43 22.65
CA GLY A 72 -21.67 3.44 22.84
C GLY A 72 -22.21 4.01 21.52
N MET A 73 -21.66 3.61 20.37
CA MET A 73 -22.10 4.08 19.06
C MET A 73 -23.07 3.08 18.46
N ARG A 74 -24.28 3.52 18.14
CA ARG A 74 -25.23 2.73 17.35
C ARG A 74 -25.05 3.11 15.88
N PRO A 75 -24.63 2.20 14.99
CA PRO A 75 -24.52 2.53 13.57
C PRO A 75 -25.81 3.13 13.00
N PHE A 76 -25.70 4.17 12.17
CA PHE A 76 -26.82 4.84 11.50
C PHE A 76 -27.34 4.02 10.32
N ASP A 77 -28.55 4.33 9.83
CA ASP A 77 -29.13 3.59 8.70
C ASP A 77 -28.31 3.76 7.41
N VAL A 78 -27.76 4.96 7.17
CA VAL A 78 -26.82 5.19 6.05
C VAL A 78 -25.53 4.39 6.18
N GLN A 79 -25.08 4.11 7.41
CA GLN A 79 -23.92 3.25 7.64
C GLN A 79 -24.25 1.78 7.36
N VAL A 80 -25.47 1.33 7.67
CA VAL A 80 -25.95 -0.01 7.29
C VAL A 80 -26.06 -0.13 5.76
N GLN A 81 -26.54 0.91 5.06
CA GLN A 81 -26.55 0.95 3.59
C GLN A 81 -25.14 0.81 3.02
N GLY A 82 -24.16 1.57 3.55
CA GLY A 82 -22.76 1.45 3.17
C GLY A 82 -22.20 0.05 3.42
N ALA A 83 -22.51 -0.55 4.57
CA ALA A 83 -22.10 -1.91 4.92
C ALA A 83 -22.64 -2.96 3.95
N THR A 84 -23.90 -2.83 3.53
CA THR A 84 -24.53 -3.72 2.54
C THR A 84 -23.85 -3.58 1.18
N ALA A 85 -23.55 -2.36 0.74
CA ALA A 85 -22.84 -2.14 -0.52
C ALA A 85 -21.40 -2.69 -0.48
N LEU A 86 -20.66 -2.52 0.62
CA LEU A 86 -19.34 -3.14 0.78
C LEU A 86 -19.42 -4.67 0.68
N HIS A 87 -20.37 -5.29 1.39
CA HIS A 87 -20.53 -6.75 1.35
C HIS A 87 -20.81 -7.27 -0.09
N ARG A 88 -21.48 -6.47 -0.93
CA ARG A 88 -21.73 -6.75 -2.36
C ARG A 88 -20.52 -6.53 -3.28
N GLY A 89 -19.36 -6.16 -2.75
CA GLY A 89 -18.15 -5.94 -3.54
C GLY A 89 -18.15 -4.59 -4.28
N MET A 90 -18.72 -3.55 -3.67
CA MET A 90 -18.76 -2.21 -4.27
C MET A 90 -17.76 -1.26 -3.60
N VAL A 91 -17.47 -0.14 -4.29
CA VAL A 91 -16.87 1.03 -3.68
C VAL A 91 -17.97 1.96 -3.18
N ILE A 92 -17.94 2.32 -1.91
CA ILE A 92 -18.88 3.29 -1.33
C ILE A 92 -18.25 4.68 -1.26
N GLU A 93 -18.97 5.68 -1.76
CA GLU A 93 -18.67 7.08 -1.47
C GLU A 93 -19.49 7.54 -0.25
N MET A 94 -18.82 7.63 0.89
CA MET A 94 -19.34 8.20 2.13
C MET A 94 -18.47 9.37 2.56
N ARG A 95 -19.08 10.56 2.68
CA ARG A 95 -18.37 11.80 3.04
C ARG A 95 -17.56 11.63 4.33
N THR A 96 -16.44 12.36 4.43
CA THR A 96 -15.62 12.38 5.65
C THR A 96 -16.47 12.77 6.86
N GLY A 97 -16.33 12.03 7.96
CA GLY A 97 -17.15 12.19 9.17
C GLY A 97 -18.36 11.26 9.25
N GLU A 98 -18.77 10.59 8.17
CA GLU A 98 -19.93 9.66 8.17
C GLU A 98 -19.63 8.31 8.88
N GLY A 99 -18.42 8.11 9.41
CA GLY A 99 -18.06 6.94 10.22
C GLY A 99 -17.71 5.68 9.42
N LYS A 100 -16.98 5.82 8.30
CA LYS A 100 -16.50 4.71 7.44
C LYS A 100 -15.86 3.55 8.23
N THR A 101 -15.02 3.86 9.22
CA THR A 101 -14.38 2.87 10.11
C THR A 101 -15.40 1.96 10.79
N LEU A 102 -16.54 2.50 11.23
CA LEU A 102 -17.61 1.72 11.86
C LEU A 102 -18.40 0.90 10.84
N VAL A 103 -18.59 1.43 9.63
CA VAL A 103 -19.29 0.76 8.52
C VAL A 103 -18.61 -0.56 8.17
N ALA A 104 -17.28 -0.60 8.14
CA ALA A 104 -16.51 -1.80 7.78
C ALA A 104 -16.70 -2.97 8.77
N THR A 105 -17.19 -2.73 9.99
CA THR A 105 -17.36 -3.79 11.00
C THR A 105 -18.41 -4.82 10.62
N MET A 106 -19.54 -4.39 10.05
CA MET A 106 -20.63 -5.27 9.64
C MET A 106 -20.22 -6.26 8.52
N PRO A 107 -19.71 -5.81 7.36
CA PRO A 107 -19.27 -6.72 6.32
C PRO A 107 -18.03 -7.53 6.74
N SER A 108 -17.14 -6.97 7.56
CA SER A 108 -16.00 -7.74 8.09
C SER A 108 -16.45 -8.90 8.96
N TYR A 109 -17.36 -8.66 9.92
CA TYR A 109 -17.92 -9.71 10.77
C TYR A 109 -18.61 -10.79 9.94
N LEU A 110 -19.53 -10.40 9.07
CA LEU A 110 -20.32 -11.32 8.26
C LEU A 110 -19.45 -12.23 7.39
N ASN A 111 -18.51 -11.66 6.64
CA ASN A 111 -17.65 -12.44 5.74
C ASN A 111 -16.57 -13.24 6.49
N ALA A 112 -16.21 -12.84 7.72
CA ALA A 112 -15.29 -13.61 8.55
C ALA A 112 -15.91 -14.90 9.11
N LEU A 113 -17.25 -15.04 9.07
CA LEU A 113 -17.92 -16.26 9.52
C LEU A 113 -17.57 -17.50 8.68
N SER A 114 -17.12 -17.33 7.43
CA SER A 114 -16.63 -18.45 6.60
C SER A 114 -15.32 -19.05 7.12
N GLY A 115 -14.57 -18.33 7.96
CA GLY A 115 -13.27 -18.75 8.47
C GLY A 115 -12.11 -18.57 7.49
N GLU A 116 -12.35 -18.07 6.27
CA GLU A 116 -11.32 -17.89 5.22
C GLU A 116 -10.50 -16.61 5.39
N GLY A 117 -10.95 -15.72 6.28
CA GLY A 117 -10.25 -14.49 6.65
C GLY A 117 -10.76 -13.26 5.88
N VAL A 118 -10.69 -12.11 6.54
CA VAL A 118 -10.99 -10.79 5.96
C VAL A 118 -9.81 -9.86 6.20
N HIS A 119 -9.35 -9.16 5.16
CA HIS A 119 -8.33 -8.13 5.28
C HIS A 119 -8.96 -6.74 5.26
N VAL A 120 -8.75 -5.97 6.32
CA VAL A 120 -9.13 -4.56 6.38
C VAL A 120 -7.86 -3.73 6.15
N VAL A 121 -7.84 -3.03 5.02
CA VAL A 121 -6.64 -2.35 4.51
C VAL A 121 -6.79 -0.84 4.70
N THR A 122 -5.76 -0.19 5.20
CA THR A 122 -5.69 1.28 5.33
C THR A 122 -4.34 1.82 4.86
N VAL A 123 -4.16 3.13 4.87
CA VAL A 123 -3.03 3.84 4.26
C VAL A 123 -1.76 3.88 5.14
N ASN A 124 -1.86 3.66 6.46
CA ASN A 124 -0.69 3.68 7.34
C ASN A 124 -0.85 2.84 8.62
N ASP A 125 0.28 2.49 9.24
CA ASP A 125 0.36 1.63 10.41
C ASP A 125 -0.38 2.20 11.65
N TYR A 126 -0.49 3.53 11.77
CA TYR A 126 -1.21 4.16 12.88
C TYR A 126 -2.72 3.89 12.76
N LEU A 127 -3.31 4.14 11.58
CA LEU A 127 -4.72 3.87 11.34
C LEU A 127 -5.02 2.37 11.46
N ALA A 128 -4.14 1.51 10.95
CA ALA A 128 -4.31 0.06 11.06
C ALA A 128 -4.36 -0.38 12.52
N ALA A 129 -3.42 0.10 13.34
CA ALA A 129 -3.37 -0.22 14.77
C ALA A 129 -4.58 0.35 15.53
N ARG A 130 -4.92 1.63 15.29
CA ARG A 130 -6.06 2.31 15.92
C ARG A 130 -7.36 1.58 15.63
N ASP A 131 -7.60 1.22 14.36
CA ASP A 131 -8.85 0.60 13.95
C ASP A 131 -8.93 -0.86 14.42
N ALA A 132 -7.80 -1.59 14.42
CA ALA A 132 -7.72 -2.94 14.99
C ALA A 132 -7.93 -2.98 16.51
N GLU A 133 -7.54 -1.92 17.23
CA GLU A 133 -7.82 -1.77 18.65
C GLU A 133 -9.30 -1.42 18.85
N TRP A 134 -9.74 -0.31 18.25
CA TRP A 134 -11.06 0.28 18.50
C TRP A 134 -12.22 -0.54 17.92
N MET A 135 -12.20 -0.86 16.62
CA MET A 135 -13.24 -1.68 15.99
C MET A 135 -13.06 -3.16 16.31
N GLY A 136 -11.82 -3.59 16.58
CA GLY A 136 -11.53 -4.96 16.97
C GLY A 136 -12.25 -5.39 18.24
N ASP A 137 -12.53 -4.48 19.18
CA ASP A 137 -13.29 -4.81 20.39
C ASP A 137 -14.73 -5.26 20.10
N ILE A 138 -15.36 -4.74 19.04
CA ILE A 138 -16.69 -5.19 18.59
C ILE A 138 -16.60 -6.64 18.11
N HIS A 139 -15.58 -6.96 17.30
CA HIS A 139 -15.36 -8.30 16.78
C HIS A 139 -15.00 -9.31 17.88
N ARG A 140 -14.12 -8.92 18.81
CA ARG A 140 -13.72 -9.74 19.97
C ARG A 140 -14.90 -10.00 20.91
N PHE A 141 -15.74 -9.00 21.15
CA PHE A 141 -16.98 -9.16 21.92
C PHE A 141 -17.90 -10.23 21.30
N LEU A 142 -18.02 -10.24 19.97
CA LEU A 142 -18.76 -11.26 19.22
C LEU A 142 -18.00 -12.58 19.04
N GLY A 143 -16.81 -12.73 19.63
CA GLY A 143 -16.04 -13.98 19.65
C GLY A 143 -15.16 -14.23 18.43
N LEU A 144 -14.95 -13.25 17.56
CA LEU A 144 -13.98 -13.32 16.47
C LEU A 144 -12.58 -12.90 16.94
N SER A 145 -11.56 -13.48 16.33
CA SER A 145 -10.17 -13.10 16.49
C SER A 145 -9.79 -11.96 15.54
N VAL A 146 -8.97 -11.03 16.02
CA VAL A 146 -8.52 -9.85 15.27
C VAL A 146 -7.00 -9.79 15.29
N GLY A 147 -6.38 -9.82 14.12
CA GLY A 147 -4.95 -9.66 13.90
C GLY A 147 -4.61 -8.27 13.38
N LEU A 148 -3.35 -7.86 13.60
CA LEU A 148 -2.77 -6.62 13.10
C LEU A 148 -1.41 -6.94 12.49
N ILE A 149 -1.15 -6.48 11.28
CA ILE A 149 0.18 -6.51 10.66
C ILE A 149 0.81 -5.11 10.67
N GLN A 150 2.10 -5.04 11.01
CA GLN A 150 2.89 -3.81 11.05
C GLN A 150 4.30 -4.09 10.52
N ALA A 151 4.97 -3.04 10.03
CA ALA A 151 6.26 -3.16 9.36
C ALA A 151 7.32 -3.94 10.17
N GLN A 152 7.42 -3.69 11.47
CA GLN A 152 8.42 -4.28 12.37
C GLN A 152 8.17 -5.74 12.77
N MET A 153 7.06 -6.35 12.36
CA MET A 153 6.69 -7.71 12.79
C MET A 153 7.52 -8.79 12.10
N THR A 154 7.90 -9.79 12.88
CA THR A 154 8.61 -11.00 12.41
C THR A 154 7.65 -11.96 11.69
N PRO A 155 8.15 -12.86 10.81
CA PRO A 155 7.29 -13.84 10.12
C PRO A 155 6.43 -14.72 11.05
N PRO A 156 6.91 -15.21 12.21
CA PRO A 156 6.06 -15.94 13.16
C PRO A 156 4.90 -15.09 13.72
N GLU A 157 5.14 -13.82 14.05
CA GLU A 157 4.09 -12.92 14.53
C GLU A 157 3.06 -12.63 13.44
N ARG A 158 3.51 -12.45 12.19
CA ARG A 158 2.63 -12.27 11.02
C ARG A 158 1.75 -13.49 10.79
N ARG A 159 2.28 -14.71 10.91
CA ARG A 159 1.46 -15.95 10.81
C ARG A 159 0.32 -15.97 11.81
N VAL A 160 0.56 -15.53 13.06
CA VAL A 160 -0.49 -15.41 14.07
C VAL A 160 -1.52 -14.36 13.65
N ALA A 161 -1.08 -13.20 13.15
CA ALA A 161 -1.97 -12.14 12.71
C ALA A 161 -2.84 -12.52 11.50
N TYR A 162 -2.28 -13.20 10.49
CA TYR A 162 -3.03 -13.73 9.36
C TYR A 162 -3.94 -14.89 9.76
N GLY A 163 -3.60 -15.65 10.81
CA GLY A 163 -4.45 -16.73 11.34
C GLY A 163 -5.73 -16.24 12.03
N ALA A 164 -5.88 -14.94 12.28
CA ALA A 164 -7.09 -14.35 12.84
C ALA A 164 -8.23 -14.29 11.82
N ASP A 165 -9.48 -14.29 12.29
CA ASP A 165 -10.69 -14.19 11.47
C ASP A 165 -10.71 -12.88 10.64
N ILE A 166 -10.20 -11.78 11.22
CA ILE A 166 -10.05 -10.48 10.56
C ILE A 166 -8.63 -9.98 10.80
N THR A 167 -7.93 -9.51 9.76
CA THR A 167 -6.58 -8.95 9.84
C THR A 167 -6.58 -7.51 9.34
N TYR A 168 -6.12 -6.58 10.18
CA TYR A 168 -5.90 -5.19 9.82
C TYR A 168 -4.46 -4.97 9.38
N GLY A 169 -4.23 -4.09 8.41
CA GLY A 169 -2.90 -3.79 7.92
C GLY A 169 -2.88 -2.70 6.87
N THR A 170 -1.68 -2.40 6.37
CA THR A 170 -1.52 -1.48 5.24
C THR A 170 -1.41 -2.23 3.92
N ASN A 171 -1.77 -1.57 2.84
CA ASN A 171 -1.58 -2.05 1.46
C ASN A 171 -0.14 -2.51 1.21
N ASN A 172 0.83 -1.75 1.72
CA ASN A 172 2.25 -2.08 1.63
C ASN A 172 2.57 -3.39 2.34
N GLU A 173 2.15 -3.56 3.60
CA GLU A 173 2.46 -4.76 4.36
C GLU A 173 1.82 -6.02 3.76
N PHE A 174 0.56 -5.94 3.33
CA PHE A 174 -0.12 -7.04 2.67
C PHE A 174 0.55 -7.45 1.34
N GLY A 175 0.93 -6.48 0.52
CA GLY A 175 1.59 -6.72 -0.76
C GLY A 175 3.03 -7.22 -0.60
N PHE A 176 3.80 -6.68 0.35
CA PHE A 176 5.14 -7.16 0.64
C PHE A 176 5.16 -8.55 1.25
N ASP A 177 4.20 -8.91 2.11
CA ASP A 177 4.06 -10.27 2.59
C ASP A 177 3.77 -11.25 1.44
N TYR A 178 2.96 -10.84 0.46
CA TYR A 178 2.74 -11.65 -0.73
C TYR A 178 4.04 -11.86 -1.54
N LEU A 179 4.82 -10.80 -1.76
CA LEU A 179 6.10 -10.91 -2.45
C LEU A 179 7.08 -11.81 -1.67
N ARG A 180 7.16 -11.66 -0.34
CA ARG A 180 8.01 -12.49 0.53
C ARG A 180 7.60 -13.96 0.52
N ASP A 181 6.29 -14.24 0.54
CA ASP A 181 5.78 -15.61 0.49
C ASP A 181 6.17 -16.34 -0.80
N ASN A 182 6.18 -15.63 -1.93
CA ASN A 182 6.62 -16.20 -3.22
C ASN A 182 8.15 -16.33 -3.35
N MET A 183 8.90 -15.81 -2.38
CA MET A 183 10.36 -15.98 -2.28
C MET A 183 10.75 -17.00 -1.21
N ALA A 184 9.79 -17.53 -0.45
CA ALA A 184 10.06 -18.50 0.60
C ALA A 184 10.51 -19.85 0.00
N MET A 185 11.59 -20.42 0.54
CA MET A 185 12.13 -21.72 0.08
C MET A 185 11.28 -22.92 0.53
N GLN A 186 10.44 -22.73 1.55
CA GLN A 186 9.61 -23.76 2.16
C GLN A 186 8.24 -23.17 2.51
N ALA A 187 7.20 -24.00 2.49
CA ALA A 187 5.83 -23.58 2.76
C ALA A 187 5.67 -23.01 4.19
N GLU A 188 6.43 -23.53 5.16
CA GLU A 188 6.46 -23.06 6.54
C GLU A 188 7.03 -21.63 6.68
N GLY A 189 7.71 -21.15 5.64
CA GLY A 189 8.20 -19.78 5.55
C GLY A 189 7.15 -18.76 5.11
N MET A 190 5.99 -19.22 4.62
CA MET A 190 4.90 -18.35 4.19
C MET A 190 4.10 -17.83 5.38
N VAL A 191 3.58 -16.61 5.28
CA VAL A 191 2.80 -15.97 6.36
C VAL A 191 1.32 -15.80 6.04
N LYS A 192 0.95 -15.68 4.76
CA LYS A 192 -0.44 -15.46 4.34
C LYS A 192 -1.21 -16.76 4.23
N ARG A 193 -2.54 -16.66 4.25
CA ARG A 193 -3.48 -17.79 4.08
C ARG A 193 -4.49 -17.61 2.94
N GLY A 194 -4.08 -16.94 1.86
CA GLY A 194 -4.94 -16.66 0.69
C GLY A 194 -5.42 -15.21 0.60
N HIS A 195 -6.39 -14.98 -0.29
CA HIS A 195 -6.97 -13.68 -0.62
C HIS A 195 -8.50 -13.83 -0.78
N HIS A 196 -9.23 -13.98 0.34
CA HIS A 196 -10.67 -14.20 0.31
C HIS A 196 -11.44 -12.87 0.14
N TYR A 197 -11.47 -12.01 1.18
CA TYR A 197 -12.16 -10.72 1.12
C TYR A 197 -11.27 -9.58 1.61
N ALA A 198 -11.17 -8.50 0.84
CA ALA A 198 -10.50 -7.26 1.24
C ALA A 198 -11.47 -6.07 1.23
N ILE A 199 -11.44 -5.29 2.31
CA ILE A 199 -12.08 -3.98 2.41
C ILE A 199 -10.96 -2.93 2.46
N VAL A 200 -10.91 -2.07 1.45
CA VAL A 200 -9.89 -1.02 1.33
C VAL A 200 -10.47 0.31 1.81
N ASP A 201 -10.01 0.81 2.94
CA ASP A 201 -10.29 2.17 3.40
C ASP A 201 -9.44 3.18 2.61
N GLU A 202 -10.00 4.36 2.37
CA GLU A 202 -9.42 5.40 1.51
C GLU A 202 -8.99 4.80 0.14
N VAL A 203 -9.92 4.07 -0.47
CA VAL A 203 -9.67 3.23 -1.68
C VAL A 203 -9.13 4.01 -2.87
N ASP A 204 -9.51 5.29 -3.03
CA ASP A 204 -8.95 6.20 -4.02
C ASP A 204 -7.46 6.44 -3.79
N SER A 205 -7.06 6.65 -2.53
CA SER A 205 -5.65 6.84 -2.18
C SER A 205 -4.83 5.57 -2.46
N ILE A 206 -5.37 4.39 -2.14
CA ILE A 206 -4.62 3.13 -2.26
C ILE A 206 -4.62 2.58 -3.70
N LEU A 207 -5.79 2.51 -4.34
CA LEU A 207 -5.96 1.85 -5.63
C LEU A 207 -5.73 2.77 -6.83
N ILE A 208 -5.72 4.09 -6.63
CA ILE A 208 -5.45 5.07 -7.70
C ILE A 208 -4.11 5.78 -7.44
N ASP A 209 -3.97 6.47 -6.31
CA ASP A 209 -2.80 7.32 -6.06
C ASP A 209 -1.52 6.51 -5.79
N GLU A 210 -1.55 5.60 -4.81
CA GLU A 210 -0.39 4.77 -4.44
C GLU A 210 -0.10 3.68 -5.49
N ALA A 211 -1.14 3.25 -6.22
CA ALA A 211 -1.02 2.21 -7.23
C ALA A 211 -0.21 2.62 -8.48
N ARG A 212 0.21 3.89 -8.58
CA ARG A 212 1.09 4.36 -9.67
C ARG A 212 2.50 3.79 -9.60
N THR A 213 2.94 3.35 -8.42
CA THR A 213 4.29 2.81 -8.22
C THR A 213 4.18 1.34 -7.82
N PRO A 214 4.89 0.41 -8.46
CA PRO A 214 4.88 -0.99 -8.05
C PRO A 214 5.54 -1.18 -6.69
N LEU A 215 5.12 -2.23 -5.98
CA LEU A 215 5.84 -2.76 -4.82
C LEU A 215 7.05 -3.55 -5.31
N ILE A 216 8.23 -3.22 -4.80
CA ILE A 216 9.50 -3.80 -5.25
C ILE A 216 10.29 -4.27 -4.02
N ILE A 217 10.63 -5.56 -3.97
CA ILE A 217 11.66 -6.06 -3.06
C ILE A 217 12.99 -5.98 -3.80
N SER A 218 13.91 -5.17 -3.28
CA SER A 218 15.27 -5.07 -3.79
C SER A 218 16.25 -5.71 -2.82
N GLY A 219 17.20 -6.48 -3.34
CA GLY A 219 18.27 -7.11 -2.57
C GLY A 219 19.62 -6.49 -2.91
N ARG A 220 20.51 -6.43 -1.91
CA ARG A 220 21.93 -6.21 -2.17
C ARG A 220 22.53 -7.52 -2.65
N VAL A 221 23.26 -7.48 -3.76
CA VAL A 221 24.10 -8.60 -4.16
C VAL A 221 25.36 -8.55 -3.29
N GLY A 222 25.40 -9.33 -2.21
CA GLY A 222 26.53 -9.34 -1.25
C GLY A 222 27.86 -9.68 -1.94
N ASP A 223 28.95 -9.00 -1.52
CA ASP A 223 30.35 -9.17 -1.98
C ASP A 223 30.60 -9.34 -3.49
N ALA A 224 29.63 -9.05 -4.36
CA ALA A 224 29.74 -9.24 -5.80
C ALA A 224 30.88 -8.41 -6.39
N ALA A 225 31.14 -7.22 -5.85
CA ALA A 225 32.24 -6.36 -6.29
C ALA A 225 33.62 -7.02 -6.12
N LYS A 226 33.82 -7.90 -5.12
CA LYS A 226 35.05 -8.69 -4.98
C LYS A 226 35.17 -9.67 -6.13
N TRP A 227 34.09 -10.41 -6.41
CA TRP A 227 34.07 -11.43 -7.46
C TRP A 227 34.21 -10.82 -8.86
N TYR A 228 33.56 -9.69 -9.17
CA TYR A 228 33.77 -9.00 -10.45
C TYR A 228 35.25 -8.60 -10.68
N ARG A 229 35.94 -8.09 -9.64
CA ARG A 229 37.38 -7.79 -9.74
C ARG A 229 38.21 -9.05 -9.95
N GLU A 230 37.91 -10.10 -9.20
CA GLU A 230 38.65 -11.36 -9.27
C GLU A 230 38.46 -12.05 -10.62
N PHE A 231 37.23 -12.16 -11.12
CA PHE A 231 36.94 -12.73 -12.43
C PHE A 231 37.44 -11.86 -13.59
N SER A 232 37.50 -10.54 -13.44
CA SER A 232 38.21 -9.68 -14.41
C SER A 232 39.72 -9.98 -14.44
N ARG A 233 40.35 -10.23 -13.28
CA ARG A 233 41.76 -10.64 -13.21
C ARG A 233 41.97 -12.02 -13.84
N ILE A 234 41.06 -12.97 -13.56
CA ILE A 234 41.10 -14.32 -14.10
C ILE A 234 40.91 -14.30 -15.62
N SER A 235 39.91 -13.57 -16.13
CA SER A 235 39.61 -13.51 -17.57
C SER A 235 40.80 -12.99 -18.38
N LYS A 236 41.59 -12.06 -17.83
CA LYS A 236 42.85 -11.58 -18.43
C LYS A 236 43.95 -12.66 -18.53
N SER A 237 43.90 -13.69 -17.68
CA SER A 237 44.85 -14.82 -17.72
C SER A 237 44.45 -15.96 -18.67
N LEU A 238 43.18 -15.98 -19.10
CA LEU A 238 42.65 -16.94 -20.06
C LEU A 238 42.96 -16.50 -21.50
N ARG A 239 43.18 -17.49 -22.37
CA ARG A 239 43.49 -17.30 -23.81
C ARG A 239 42.31 -17.74 -24.67
N ARG A 240 41.94 -16.88 -25.62
CA ARG A 240 40.98 -17.18 -26.71
C ARG A 240 41.46 -18.40 -27.51
N ASP A 241 40.52 -19.20 -27.97
CA ASP A 241 40.70 -20.46 -28.73
C ASP A 241 41.37 -21.62 -27.97
N ASP A 242 41.90 -21.38 -26.77
CA ASP A 242 42.32 -22.43 -25.82
C ASP A 242 41.25 -22.64 -24.74
N HIS A 243 40.97 -21.58 -23.98
CA HIS A 243 40.16 -21.64 -22.75
C HIS A 243 38.71 -21.20 -22.99
N TYR A 244 38.44 -20.50 -24.08
CA TYR A 244 37.10 -20.06 -24.48
C TYR A 244 37.07 -19.73 -25.97
N GLU A 245 35.89 -19.85 -26.57
CA GLU A 245 35.59 -19.47 -27.94
C GLU A 245 34.68 -18.24 -27.96
N VAL A 246 34.87 -17.35 -28.95
CA VAL A 246 34.06 -16.13 -29.11
C VAL A 246 33.27 -16.19 -30.41
N ASP A 247 31.95 -16.14 -30.32
CA ASP A 247 31.05 -15.96 -31.46
C ASP A 247 30.63 -14.49 -31.54
N GLU A 248 31.35 -13.71 -32.34
CA GLU A 248 31.11 -12.27 -32.55
C GLU A 248 29.73 -12.00 -33.18
N LYS A 249 29.24 -12.92 -34.04
CA LYS A 249 27.94 -12.76 -34.70
C LYS A 249 26.79 -12.91 -33.71
N LYS A 250 26.92 -13.85 -32.76
CA LYS A 250 25.92 -14.05 -31.70
C LYS A 250 26.20 -13.24 -30.45
N ARG A 251 27.34 -12.53 -30.39
CA ARG A 251 27.86 -11.84 -29.20
C ARG A 251 27.86 -12.76 -27.97
N GLN A 252 28.42 -13.95 -28.14
CA GLN A 252 28.52 -14.96 -27.08
C GLN A 252 29.97 -15.40 -26.87
N VAL A 253 30.31 -15.72 -25.62
CA VAL A 253 31.57 -16.37 -25.27
C VAL A 253 31.23 -17.71 -24.65
N ILE A 254 31.88 -18.78 -25.11
CA ILE A 254 31.66 -20.15 -24.63
C ILE A 254 32.96 -20.63 -23.99
N THR A 255 32.92 -20.98 -22.71
CA THR A 255 34.10 -21.49 -21.99
C THR A 255 34.34 -22.96 -22.35
N THR A 256 35.58 -23.35 -22.65
CA THR A 256 35.96 -24.74 -22.94
C THR A 256 36.21 -25.53 -21.65
N GLU A 257 36.31 -26.86 -21.73
CA GLU A 257 36.67 -27.71 -20.56
C GLU A 257 38.02 -27.33 -19.94
N ASP A 258 39.01 -26.99 -20.79
CA ASP A 258 40.32 -26.50 -20.34
C ASP A 258 40.22 -25.15 -19.64
N GLY A 259 39.31 -24.27 -20.11
CA GLY A 259 38.99 -23.01 -19.45
C GLY A 259 38.40 -23.19 -18.06
N VAL A 260 37.40 -24.07 -17.94
CA VAL A 260 36.78 -24.41 -16.65
C VAL A 260 37.84 -24.93 -15.67
N SER A 261 38.61 -25.93 -16.10
CA SER A 261 39.66 -26.55 -15.28
C SER A 261 40.71 -25.53 -14.81
N ARG A 262 41.05 -24.57 -15.67
CA ARG A 262 42.01 -23.51 -15.34
C ARG A 262 41.45 -22.55 -14.29
N VAL A 263 40.18 -22.18 -14.40
CA VAL A 263 39.54 -21.26 -13.44
C VAL A 263 39.35 -21.96 -12.09
N GLU A 264 38.95 -23.22 -12.06
CA GLU A 264 38.86 -24.04 -10.85
C GLU A 264 40.19 -24.10 -10.09
N GLN A 265 41.30 -24.32 -10.81
CA GLN A 265 42.65 -24.27 -10.23
C GLN A 265 43.02 -22.90 -9.65
N ILE A 266 42.63 -21.80 -10.30
CA ILE A 266 42.94 -20.45 -9.81
C ILE A 266 42.10 -20.10 -8.57
N LEU A 267 40.84 -20.50 -8.56
CA LEU A 267 39.91 -20.28 -7.45
C LEU A 267 40.16 -21.25 -6.28
N GLY A 268 40.83 -22.38 -6.53
CA GLY A 268 41.05 -23.43 -5.54
C GLY A 268 39.79 -24.20 -5.19
N VAL A 269 38.88 -24.39 -6.16
CA VAL A 269 37.60 -25.09 -5.98
C VAL A 269 37.58 -26.35 -6.82
N GLU A 270 36.90 -27.40 -6.34
CA GLU A 270 36.80 -28.68 -7.06
C GLU A 270 35.80 -28.64 -8.22
N ASN A 271 34.74 -27.84 -8.08
CA ASN A 271 33.71 -27.69 -9.10
C ASN A 271 33.09 -26.29 -9.02
N MET A 272 33.21 -25.51 -10.09
CA MET A 272 32.59 -24.18 -10.17
C MET A 272 31.06 -24.22 -10.16
N TYR A 273 30.44 -25.34 -10.53
CA TYR A 273 28.99 -25.50 -10.63
C TYR A 273 28.32 -25.91 -9.31
N ASP A 274 29.08 -26.32 -8.29
CA ASP A 274 28.54 -26.83 -7.02
C ASP A 274 28.49 -25.77 -5.89
N HIS A 275 28.93 -24.55 -6.19
CA HIS A 275 28.98 -23.48 -5.19
C HIS A 275 27.64 -22.73 -5.07
N SER A 276 26.81 -23.16 -4.12
CA SER A 276 25.49 -22.58 -3.85
C SER A 276 25.48 -21.13 -3.37
N ALA A 277 26.63 -20.59 -2.91
CA ALA A 277 26.72 -19.24 -2.35
C ALA A 277 27.14 -18.15 -3.36
N VAL A 278 27.82 -18.52 -4.46
CA VAL A 278 28.32 -17.57 -5.48
C VAL A 278 28.23 -18.21 -6.85
N ASP A 279 27.58 -17.52 -7.78
CA ASP A 279 27.47 -17.97 -9.17
C ASP A 279 28.77 -17.66 -9.95
N PHE A 280 29.77 -18.53 -9.77
CA PHE A 280 31.07 -18.43 -10.43
C PHE A 280 30.99 -18.54 -11.96
N VAL A 281 30.01 -19.30 -12.46
CA VAL A 281 29.80 -19.47 -13.90
C VAL A 281 29.33 -18.16 -14.51
N HIS A 282 28.32 -17.52 -13.90
CA HIS A 282 27.83 -16.21 -14.35
C HIS A 282 28.94 -15.16 -14.30
N HIS A 283 29.72 -15.08 -13.22
CA HIS A 283 30.82 -14.12 -13.12
C HIS A 283 31.91 -14.32 -14.18
N LEU A 284 32.25 -15.57 -14.53
CA LEU A 284 33.21 -15.85 -15.60
C LEU A 284 32.65 -15.42 -16.97
N ASP A 285 31.41 -15.78 -17.26
CA ASP A 285 30.74 -15.44 -18.53
C ASP A 285 30.71 -13.93 -18.76
N VAL A 286 30.24 -13.15 -17.78
CA VAL A 286 30.18 -11.68 -17.92
C VAL A 286 31.56 -11.03 -17.97
N ALA A 287 32.57 -11.58 -17.27
CA ALA A 287 33.94 -11.07 -17.32
C ALA A 287 34.64 -11.35 -18.67
N LEU A 288 34.35 -12.49 -19.30
CA LEU A 288 34.83 -12.81 -20.63
C LEU A 288 34.11 -11.99 -21.70
N LYS A 289 32.78 -11.82 -21.59
CA LYS A 289 32.01 -10.91 -22.46
C LYS A 289 32.54 -9.49 -22.38
N ALA A 290 32.74 -8.95 -21.18
CA ALA A 290 33.30 -7.61 -20.98
C ALA A 290 34.73 -7.45 -21.55
N LYS A 291 35.52 -8.53 -21.61
CA LYS A 291 36.87 -8.54 -22.17
C LYS A 291 36.88 -8.57 -23.70
N GLU A 292 36.02 -9.38 -24.32
CA GLU A 292 36.11 -9.73 -25.74
C GLU A 292 35.06 -9.06 -26.64
N LEU A 293 33.90 -8.67 -26.09
CA LEU A 293 32.75 -8.18 -26.86
C LEU A 293 32.37 -6.73 -26.57
N TYR A 294 33.08 -6.08 -25.65
CA TYR A 294 32.85 -4.68 -25.26
C TYR A 294 34.19 -3.97 -25.22
N GLU A 295 34.44 -3.16 -26.24
CA GLU A 295 35.65 -2.38 -26.41
C GLU A 295 35.43 -0.93 -25.96
N LYS A 296 36.49 -0.39 -25.35
CA LYS A 296 36.55 1.01 -24.98
C LYS A 296 36.58 1.88 -26.22
N ASP A 297 35.84 2.98 -26.17
CA ASP A 297 35.65 3.95 -27.25
C ASP A 297 34.84 3.40 -28.45
N VAL A 298 34.22 2.21 -28.30
CA VAL A 298 33.28 1.60 -29.27
C VAL A 298 31.92 1.42 -28.62
N GLU A 299 31.77 0.45 -27.70
CA GLU A 299 30.50 0.20 -27.00
C GLU A 299 30.31 1.11 -25.79
N TYR A 300 31.40 1.54 -25.16
CA TYR A 300 31.36 2.39 -23.98
C TYR A 300 32.58 3.32 -23.91
N LEU A 301 32.50 4.34 -23.08
CA LEU A 301 33.61 5.22 -22.74
C LEU A 301 33.77 5.33 -21.23
N VAL A 302 34.97 5.71 -20.78
CA VAL A 302 35.25 5.95 -19.36
C VAL A 302 35.48 7.44 -19.14
N GLU A 303 34.55 8.08 -18.44
CA GLU A 303 34.61 9.52 -18.14
C GLU A 303 34.46 9.74 -16.62
N LYS A 304 35.36 10.52 -16.02
CA LYS A 304 35.37 10.82 -14.57
C LYS A 304 35.34 9.57 -13.67
N GLY A 305 35.90 8.45 -14.14
CA GLY A 305 35.90 7.18 -13.41
C GLY A 305 34.58 6.41 -13.49
N GLU A 306 33.71 6.75 -14.46
CA GLU A 306 32.44 6.06 -14.71
C GLU A 306 32.41 5.49 -16.13
N VAL A 307 31.89 4.27 -16.27
CA VAL A 307 31.58 3.66 -17.56
C VAL A 307 30.27 4.26 -18.07
N LYS A 308 30.29 4.83 -19.28
CA LYS A 308 29.11 5.36 -19.96
C LYS A 308 28.89 4.62 -21.27
N ILE A 309 27.65 4.19 -21.50
CA ILE A 309 27.26 3.45 -22.71
C ILE A 309 27.25 4.40 -23.91
N VAL A 310 27.78 3.94 -25.03
CA VAL A 310 27.70 4.62 -26.32
C VAL A 310 26.64 3.90 -27.18
N ASP A 311 25.71 4.66 -27.74
CA ASP A 311 24.74 4.15 -28.70
C ASP A 311 25.44 3.82 -30.03
N GLU A 312 25.43 2.54 -30.43
CA GLU A 312 26.15 2.03 -31.62
C GLU A 312 25.71 2.71 -32.94
N PHE A 313 24.48 3.21 -33.02
CA PHE A 313 23.95 3.82 -34.25
C PHE A 313 24.24 5.32 -34.34
N THR A 314 24.24 6.00 -33.21
CA THR A 314 24.31 7.47 -33.15
C THR A 314 25.62 8.00 -32.58
N GLY A 315 26.43 7.15 -31.95
CA GLY A 315 27.66 7.53 -31.24
C GLY A 315 27.40 8.41 -30.01
N ARG A 316 26.14 8.51 -29.55
CA ARG A 316 25.76 9.36 -28.43
C ARG A 316 25.96 8.63 -27.12
N VAL A 317 26.40 9.37 -26.11
CA VAL A 317 26.53 8.88 -24.74
C VAL A 317 25.14 8.80 -24.10
N LEU A 318 24.78 7.61 -23.63
CA LEU A 318 23.50 7.36 -22.96
C LEU A 318 23.65 7.55 -21.45
N GLU A 319 23.40 8.77 -20.98
CA GLU A 319 23.50 9.08 -19.54
C GLU A 319 22.44 8.33 -18.71
N GLY A 320 22.86 7.83 -17.55
CA GLY A 320 21.99 7.12 -16.61
C GLY A 320 21.66 5.67 -16.98
N ARG A 321 22.14 5.17 -18.13
CA ARG A 321 21.94 3.76 -18.53
C ARG A 321 23.10 2.88 -18.09
N ARG A 322 22.78 1.65 -17.70
CA ARG A 322 23.73 0.58 -17.37
C ARG A 322 23.36 -0.69 -18.14
N TYR A 323 24.35 -1.55 -18.37
CA TYR A 323 24.11 -2.86 -18.96
C TYR A 323 23.54 -3.79 -17.89
N SER A 324 22.60 -4.67 -18.27
CA SER A 324 21.93 -5.61 -17.38
C SER A 324 22.81 -6.80 -16.99
N GLU A 325 22.30 -7.62 -16.04
CA GLU A 325 22.88 -8.93 -15.68
C GLU A 325 24.37 -8.88 -15.29
N GLY A 326 24.77 -7.84 -14.54
CA GLY A 326 26.13 -7.77 -14.01
C GLY A 326 27.22 -7.39 -15.01
N LEU A 327 26.87 -7.22 -16.30
CA LEU A 327 27.83 -6.89 -17.35
C LEU A 327 28.46 -5.51 -17.13
N HIS A 328 27.69 -4.53 -16.65
CA HIS A 328 28.22 -3.19 -16.41
C HIS A 328 29.28 -3.19 -15.30
N GLN A 329 29.05 -3.97 -14.23
CA GLN A 329 29.99 -4.19 -13.15
C GLN A 329 31.25 -4.92 -13.64
N ALA A 330 31.10 -5.87 -14.58
CA ALA A 330 32.23 -6.56 -15.20
C ALA A 330 33.09 -5.63 -16.06
N ILE A 331 32.49 -4.70 -16.81
CA ILE A 331 33.21 -3.67 -17.58
C ILE A 331 33.90 -2.69 -16.63
N GLU A 332 33.21 -2.24 -15.58
CA GLU A 332 33.79 -1.39 -14.52
C GLU A 332 35.03 -2.06 -13.88
N ALA A 333 34.95 -3.37 -13.61
CA ALA A 333 36.06 -4.16 -13.10
C ALA A 333 37.21 -4.28 -14.13
N ASN A 334 36.89 -4.48 -15.41
CA ASN A 334 37.87 -4.63 -16.49
C ASN A 334 38.72 -3.36 -16.67
N GLU A 335 38.07 -2.20 -16.63
CA GLU A 335 38.69 -0.87 -16.72
C GLU A 335 39.32 -0.41 -15.40
N GLY A 336 39.13 -1.15 -14.30
CA GLY A 336 39.69 -0.84 -12.99
C GLY A 336 39.05 0.40 -12.32
N VAL A 337 37.82 0.73 -12.68
CA VAL A 337 37.07 1.82 -12.05
C VAL A 337 36.26 1.34 -10.84
N ASN A 338 35.64 2.27 -10.12
CA ASN A 338 34.85 1.91 -8.95
C ASN A 338 33.56 1.18 -9.38
N ILE A 339 33.43 -0.09 -8.96
CA ILE A 339 32.23 -0.88 -9.22
C ILE A 339 31.10 -0.37 -8.35
N ARG A 340 30.04 0.12 -8.98
CA ARG A 340 28.86 0.57 -8.21
C ARG A 340 28.00 -0.61 -7.85
N GLU A 341 27.73 -0.75 -6.55
CA GLU A 341 26.74 -1.71 -6.06
C GLU A 341 25.40 -1.40 -6.72
N GLU A 342 24.79 -2.42 -7.33
CA GLU A 342 23.46 -2.34 -7.90
C GLU A 342 22.52 -3.13 -7.00
N ASN A 343 21.41 -2.50 -6.62
CA ASN A 343 20.33 -3.23 -5.97
C ASN A 343 19.58 -3.97 -7.07
N GLN A 344 19.51 -5.29 -6.98
CA GLN A 344 18.73 -6.09 -7.91
C GLN A 344 17.29 -6.18 -7.41
N THR A 345 16.32 -6.01 -8.31
CA THR A 345 14.92 -6.32 -8.03
C THR A 345 14.75 -7.83 -7.95
N LEU A 346 14.36 -8.32 -6.76
CA LEU A 346 14.12 -9.75 -6.51
C LEU A 346 12.67 -10.14 -6.81
N ALA A 347 11.72 -9.25 -6.48
CA ALA A 347 10.30 -9.48 -6.74
C ALA A 347 9.58 -8.14 -6.92
N THR A 348 8.54 -8.14 -7.75
CA THR A 348 7.72 -6.95 -8.00
C THR A 348 6.26 -7.31 -8.25
N ILE A 349 5.34 -6.48 -7.78
CA ILE A 349 3.91 -6.55 -8.13
C ILE A 349 3.32 -5.13 -8.10
N THR A 350 2.34 -4.86 -8.96
CA THR A 350 1.57 -3.62 -8.88
C THR A 350 0.41 -3.78 -7.89
N LEU A 351 -0.02 -2.71 -7.21
CA LEU A 351 -1.17 -2.80 -6.31
C LEU A 351 -2.44 -3.23 -7.05
N GLN A 352 -2.61 -2.84 -8.32
CA GLN A 352 -3.70 -3.31 -9.18
C GLN A 352 -3.72 -4.84 -9.25
N ASN A 353 -2.60 -5.45 -9.64
CA ASN A 353 -2.51 -6.91 -9.78
C ASN A 353 -2.65 -7.62 -8.44
N TYR A 354 -2.11 -7.03 -7.36
CA TYR A 354 -2.23 -7.61 -6.02
C TYR A 354 -3.69 -7.68 -5.55
N PHE A 355 -4.45 -6.58 -5.62
CA PHE A 355 -5.82 -6.55 -5.13
C PHE A 355 -6.80 -7.34 -6.02
N ARG A 356 -6.50 -7.51 -7.31
CA ARG A 356 -7.27 -8.40 -8.20
C ARG A 356 -7.17 -9.89 -7.86
N MET A 357 -6.25 -10.27 -6.95
CA MET A 357 -6.14 -11.65 -6.47
C MET A 357 -7.23 -12.02 -5.46
N TYR A 358 -7.93 -11.04 -4.88
CA TYR A 358 -8.99 -11.32 -3.92
C TYR A 358 -10.25 -11.85 -4.59
N GLU A 359 -10.88 -12.85 -3.99
CA GLU A 359 -12.16 -13.39 -4.47
C GLU A 359 -13.26 -12.34 -4.41
N LYS A 360 -13.23 -11.51 -3.37
CA LYS A 360 -14.07 -10.32 -3.25
C LYS A 360 -13.26 -9.12 -2.81
N LEU A 361 -13.49 -7.98 -3.46
CA LEU A 361 -12.85 -6.71 -3.15
C LEU A 361 -13.94 -5.66 -2.95
N ALA A 362 -13.77 -4.81 -1.95
CA ALA A 362 -14.64 -3.68 -1.69
C ALA A 362 -13.81 -2.50 -1.19
N GLY A 363 -14.36 -1.29 -1.28
CA GLY A 363 -13.64 -0.10 -0.83
C GLY A 363 -14.54 1.01 -0.32
N MET A 364 -13.98 1.91 0.48
CA MET A 364 -14.71 3.05 1.01
C MET A 364 -13.85 4.31 0.95
N THR A 365 -14.45 5.44 0.56
CA THR A 365 -13.79 6.74 0.56
C THR A 365 -14.83 7.88 0.55
N GLY A 366 -14.38 9.12 0.73
CA GLY A 366 -15.22 10.32 0.57
C GLY A 366 -15.32 10.84 -0.87
N THR A 367 -14.50 10.31 -1.78
CA THR A 367 -14.27 10.84 -3.13
C THR A 367 -14.04 9.71 -4.14
N ALA A 368 -15.07 8.94 -4.49
CA ALA A 368 -14.95 7.82 -5.45
C ALA A 368 -15.62 8.09 -6.80
N GLN A 369 -16.65 8.93 -6.84
CA GLN A 369 -17.50 9.06 -8.02
C GLN A 369 -16.74 9.65 -9.23
N THR A 370 -15.71 10.46 -8.98
CA THR A 370 -14.85 11.00 -10.04
C THR A 370 -14.03 9.91 -10.72
N GLU A 371 -13.57 8.91 -9.96
CA GLU A 371 -12.72 7.80 -10.43
C GLU A 371 -13.51 6.51 -10.72
N ALA A 372 -14.85 6.59 -10.77
CA ALA A 372 -15.71 5.42 -10.91
C ALA A 372 -15.43 4.57 -12.17
N MET A 373 -15.03 5.21 -13.27
CA MET A 373 -14.66 4.48 -14.48
C MET A 373 -13.37 3.67 -14.29
N GLU A 374 -12.38 4.23 -13.59
CA GLU A 374 -11.11 3.56 -13.34
C GLU A 374 -11.29 2.35 -12.40
N PHE A 375 -12.10 2.50 -11.34
CA PHE A 375 -12.48 1.39 -10.47
C PHE A 375 -13.14 0.24 -11.24
N LYS A 376 -14.05 0.56 -12.16
CA LYS A 376 -14.75 -0.45 -12.97
C LYS A 376 -13.83 -1.13 -13.97
N GLU A 377 -12.98 -0.38 -14.68
CA GLU A 377 -12.12 -0.94 -15.73
C GLU A 377 -10.97 -1.78 -15.16
N ILE A 378 -10.36 -1.37 -14.04
CA ILE A 378 -9.19 -2.04 -13.47
C ILE A 378 -9.59 -3.17 -12.51
N TYR A 379 -10.59 -2.94 -11.67
CA TYR A 379 -10.94 -3.81 -10.55
C TYR A 379 -12.33 -4.45 -10.66
N ASP A 380 -13.11 -4.13 -11.69
CA ASP A 380 -14.53 -4.50 -11.83
C ASP A 380 -15.41 -4.04 -10.65
N LEU A 381 -15.03 -2.94 -9.99
CA LEU A 381 -15.76 -2.39 -8.86
C LEU A 381 -16.72 -1.28 -9.29
N ASP A 382 -18.01 -1.45 -9.00
CA ASP A 382 -19.00 -0.40 -9.16
C ASP A 382 -18.97 0.57 -7.97
N VAL A 383 -19.09 1.87 -8.25
CA VAL A 383 -19.15 2.93 -7.23
C VAL A 383 -20.60 3.27 -6.92
N THR A 384 -20.95 3.35 -5.63
CA THR A 384 -22.24 3.85 -5.16
C THR A 384 -22.07 4.97 -4.16
N GLN A 385 -22.85 6.04 -4.34
CA GLN A 385 -22.89 7.13 -3.38
C GLN A 385 -23.90 6.80 -2.28
N ILE A 386 -23.46 6.93 -1.02
CA ILE A 386 -24.33 6.73 0.14
C ILE A 386 -24.80 8.11 0.62
N PRO A 387 -26.10 8.29 0.94
CA PRO A 387 -26.60 9.54 1.49
C PRO A 387 -25.90 9.94 2.79
N THR A 388 -25.81 11.24 3.06
CA THR A 388 -25.29 11.72 4.35
C THR A 388 -26.33 11.52 5.46
N ASN A 389 -25.87 11.20 6.67
CA ASN A 389 -26.76 11.03 7.83
C ASN A 389 -27.53 12.31 8.17
N VAL A 390 -26.88 13.46 7.97
CA VAL A 390 -27.47 14.80 8.15
C VAL A 390 -27.30 15.65 6.88
N PRO A 391 -28.21 16.60 6.60
CA PRO A 391 -28.04 17.52 5.48
C PRO A 391 -26.75 18.35 5.62
N ILE A 392 -26.00 18.46 4.53
CA ILE A 392 -24.77 19.25 4.49
C ILE A 392 -25.13 20.74 4.55
N ALA A 393 -24.60 21.44 5.55
CA ALA A 393 -24.73 22.89 5.73
C ALA A 393 -23.41 23.65 5.52
N ARG A 394 -22.36 22.96 5.02
CA ARG A 394 -21.07 23.58 4.70
C ARG A 394 -21.24 24.53 3.50
N ALA A 395 -20.77 25.75 3.64
CA ALA A 395 -20.67 26.70 2.53
C ALA A 395 -19.33 26.48 1.83
N ASP A 396 -19.38 26.07 0.56
CA ASP A 396 -18.21 25.97 -0.32
C ASP A 396 -18.13 27.26 -1.15
N GLU A 397 -17.10 28.06 -0.93
CA GLU A 397 -16.88 29.34 -1.62
C GLU A 397 -16.15 29.14 -2.96
N ASP A 398 -16.27 30.12 -3.86
CA ASP A 398 -15.59 30.10 -5.16
C ASP A 398 -14.05 30.27 -5.03
N ASP A 399 -13.31 29.66 -5.97
CA ASP A 399 -11.85 29.75 -6.01
C ASP A 399 -11.35 31.20 -6.21
N LEU A 400 -10.43 31.65 -5.34
CA LEU A 400 -9.75 32.94 -5.47
C LEU A 400 -8.40 32.82 -6.18
N ILE A 401 -8.27 33.45 -7.35
CA ILE A 401 -7.08 33.37 -8.21
C ILE A 401 -6.21 34.62 -8.08
N TYR A 402 -4.92 34.43 -7.77
CA TYR A 402 -3.94 35.50 -7.59
C TYR A 402 -2.82 35.42 -8.63
N LYS A 403 -2.30 36.58 -9.03
CA LYS A 403 -1.20 36.68 -10.02
C LYS A 403 0.14 36.18 -9.50
N THR A 404 0.42 36.37 -8.20
CA THR A 404 1.69 35.98 -7.58
C THR A 404 1.44 35.15 -6.33
N MET A 405 2.45 34.34 -5.96
CA MET A 405 2.42 33.54 -4.72
C MET A 405 2.39 34.42 -3.47
N ASP A 406 3.14 35.52 -3.46
CA ASP A 406 3.15 36.45 -2.32
C ASP A 406 1.76 37.06 -2.09
N ALA A 407 1.08 37.50 -3.15
CA ALA A 407 -0.28 38.04 -3.04
C ALA A 407 -1.28 36.99 -2.52
N LYS A 408 -1.12 35.73 -2.94
CA LYS A 408 -1.93 34.62 -2.42
C LYS A 408 -1.66 34.38 -0.93
N PHE A 409 -0.40 34.37 -0.50
CA PHE A 409 -0.04 34.17 0.90
C PHE A 409 -0.52 35.31 1.79
N ASP A 410 -0.35 36.56 1.35
CA ASP A 410 -0.90 37.71 2.08
C ASP A 410 -2.42 37.60 2.23
N ALA A 411 -3.14 37.21 1.16
CA ALA A 411 -4.60 37.01 1.23
C ALA A 411 -5.01 35.91 2.21
N ILE A 412 -4.34 34.74 2.17
CA ILE A 412 -4.58 33.64 3.12
C ILE A 412 -4.38 34.12 4.56
N ILE A 413 -3.32 34.90 4.81
CA ILE A 413 -3.02 35.39 6.16
C ILE A 413 -4.08 36.37 6.66
N GLU A 414 -4.56 37.28 5.81
CA GLU A 414 -5.65 38.20 6.18
C GLU A 414 -6.95 37.45 6.48
N GLU A 415 -7.24 36.37 5.74
CA GLU A 415 -8.40 35.51 6.00
C GLU A 415 -8.26 34.75 7.34
N VAL A 416 -7.07 34.21 7.64
CA VAL A 416 -6.78 33.57 8.92
C VAL A 416 -6.90 34.58 10.08
N LEU A 417 -6.44 35.82 9.90
CA LEU A 417 -6.59 36.88 10.90
C LEU A 417 -8.07 37.21 11.15
N ALA A 418 -8.87 37.31 10.08
CA ALA A 418 -10.30 37.58 10.19
C ALA A 418 -11.08 36.44 10.87
N ALA A 419 -10.69 35.18 10.61
CA ALA A 419 -11.25 34.00 11.27
C ALA A 419 -10.84 33.93 12.74
N ASN A 420 -9.54 34.12 13.03
CA ASN A 420 -9.00 34.08 14.38
C ASN A 420 -9.59 35.19 15.28
N ALA A 421 -9.87 36.38 14.73
CA ALA A 421 -10.56 37.45 15.45
C ALA A 421 -11.98 37.12 15.89
N LYS A 422 -12.57 36.04 15.33
CA LYS A 422 -13.90 35.51 15.69
C LYS A 422 -13.81 34.16 16.41
N ASP A 423 -12.61 33.77 16.86
CA ASP A 423 -12.31 32.45 17.42
C ASP A 423 -12.67 31.27 16.49
N GLN A 424 -12.76 31.50 15.18
CA GLN A 424 -13.08 30.46 14.21
C GLN A 424 -11.84 29.59 13.92
N PRO A 425 -11.93 28.26 14.05
CA PRO A 425 -10.84 27.36 13.70
C PRO A 425 -10.57 27.35 12.20
N VAL A 426 -9.29 27.21 11.82
CA VAL A 426 -8.84 27.20 10.42
C VAL A 426 -7.90 26.01 10.16
N LEU A 427 -8.22 25.22 9.15
CA LEU A 427 -7.35 24.19 8.59
C LEU A 427 -6.88 24.62 7.20
N ILE A 428 -5.57 24.69 6.98
CA ILE A 428 -4.95 25.13 5.73
C ILE A 428 -4.23 23.96 5.07
N GLY A 429 -4.70 23.54 3.90
CA GLY A 429 -4.06 22.51 3.10
C GLY A 429 -2.94 23.06 2.22
N THR A 430 -1.79 22.38 2.18
CA THR A 430 -0.73 22.65 1.18
C THR A 430 -0.29 21.36 0.48
N ILE A 431 0.40 21.50 -0.66
CA ILE A 431 0.87 20.35 -1.47
C ILE A 431 2.33 19.95 -1.23
N SER A 432 3.07 20.70 -0.42
CA SER A 432 4.50 20.41 -0.18
C SER A 432 4.98 20.98 1.15
N ILE A 433 5.96 20.28 1.74
CA ILE A 433 6.57 20.68 3.02
C ILE A 433 7.17 22.10 2.89
N GLU A 434 7.81 22.40 1.77
CA GLU A 434 8.38 23.72 1.50
C GLU A 434 7.33 24.84 1.58
N ARG A 435 6.13 24.61 1.02
CA ARG A 435 5.02 25.57 1.05
C ARG A 435 4.44 25.70 2.45
N SER A 436 4.28 24.60 3.18
CA SER A 436 3.84 24.62 4.59
C SER A 436 4.81 25.41 5.46
N GLU A 437 6.11 25.21 5.30
CA GLU A 437 7.15 25.93 6.02
C GLU A 437 7.18 27.42 5.64
N ALA A 438 6.99 27.76 4.36
CA ALA A 438 6.90 29.15 3.91
C ALA A 438 5.68 29.86 4.51
N LEU A 439 4.52 29.22 4.50
CA LEU A 439 3.30 29.74 5.10
C LEU A 439 3.44 29.87 6.63
N SER A 440 4.03 28.87 7.30
CA SER A 440 4.31 28.91 8.74
C SER A 440 5.16 30.11 9.13
N ARG A 441 6.22 30.42 8.36
CA ARG A 441 7.03 31.62 8.59
C ARG A 441 6.21 32.90 8.44
N ALA A 442 5.33 32.96 7.44
CA ALA A 442 4.50 34.12 7.19
C ALA A 442 3.46 34.34 8.31
N LEU A 443 2.81 33.26 8.78
CA LEU A 443 1.90 33.27 9.93
C LEU A 443 2.62 33.70 11.23
N LYS A 444 3.81 33.14 11.50
CA LYS A 444 4.65 33.54 12.65
C LYS A 444 5.01 35.02 12.63
N LYS A 445 5.32 35.58 11.46
CA LYS A 445 5.66 37.01 11.31
C LYS A 445 4.49 37.92 11.70
N ARG A 446 3.25 37.47 11.56
CA ARG A 446 2.03 38.18 12.00
C ARG A 446 1.59 37.81 13.42
N GLY A 447 2.34 36.97 14.14
CA GLY A 447 2.05 36.60 15.53
C GLY A 447 0.94 35.55 15.69
N ILE A 448 0.59 34.81 14.64
CA ILE A 448 -0.48 33.81 14.69
C ILE A 448 0.10 32.48 15.18
N ALA A 449 -0.38 32.01 16.34
CA ALA A 449 -0.08 30.67 16.84
C ALA A 449 -0.72 29.62 15.94
N HIS A 450 0.04 28.61 15.53
CA HIS A 450 -0.42 27.55 14.63
C HIS A 450 0.42 26.29 14.76
N GLU A 451 -0.16 25.17 14.34
CA GLU A 451 0.51 23.88 14.23
C GLU A 451 0.79 23.52 12.76
N VAL A 452 1.83 22.73 12.50
CA VAL A 452 2.20 22.29 11.14
C VAL A 452 2.34 20.76 11.11
N LEU A 453 1.60 20.12 10.21
CA LEU A 453 1.58 18.68 10.00
C LEU A 453 2.26 18.34 8.67
N ASN A 454 3.24 17.45 8.71
CA ASN A 454 4.13 17.16 7.58
C ASN A 454 4.17 15.67 7.21
N ALA A 455 3.20 14.88 7.68
CA ALA A 455 3.10 13.43 7.44
C ALA A 455 4.36 12.64 7.86
N LYS A 456 5.05 13.08 8.92
CA LYS A 456 6.27 12.43 9.43
C LYS A 456 6.00 11.54 10.64
N ASN A 457 5.08 11.94 11.51
CA ASN A 457 4.72 11.17 12.70
C ASN A 457 3.20 11.13 12.82
N HIS A 458 2.59 10.11 12.23
CA HIS A 458 1.13 9.99 12.14
C HIS A 458 0.44 10.01 13.51
N ALA A 459 1.00 9.36 14.53
CA ALA A 459 0.41 9.32 15.87
C ALA A 459 0.37 10.72 16.52
N ARG A 460 1.50 11.44 16.51
CA ARG A 460 1.54 12.80 17.06
C ARG A 460 0.69 13.77 16.24
N GLU A 461 0.72 13.64 14.92
CA GLU A 461 -0.08 14.49 14.03
C GLU A 461 -1.58 14.23 14.20
N ALA A 462 -1.98 12.99 14.50
CA ALA A 462 -3.35 12.62 14.83
C ALA A 462 -3.85 13.33 16.10
N ASP A 463 -3.02 13.40 17.15
CA ASP A 463 -3.37 14.11 18.40
C ASP A 463 -3.55 15.62 18.17
N ILE A 464 -2.78 16.19 17.25
CA ILE A 464 -2.86 17.61 16.89
C ILE A 464 -4.10 17.89 16.03
N ILE A 465 -4.32 17.12 14.96
CA ILE A 465 -5.44 17.34 14.05
C ILE A 465 -6.79 17.11 14.74
N ALA A 466 -6.87 16.16 15.68
CA ALA A 466 -8.07 15.93 16.49
C ALA A 466 -8.49 17.16 17.32
N GLN A 467 -7.58 18.10 17.55
CA GLN A 467 -7.82 19.35 18.28
C GLN A 467 -8.01 20.56 17.35
N ALA A 468 -7.95 20.38 16.03
CA ALA A 468 -7.99 21.46 15.06
C ALA A 468 -9.36 22.18 14.99
N GLY A 469 -10.43 21.58 15.52
CA GLY A 469 -11.75 22.20 15.58
C GLY A 469 -11.97 23.14 16.78
N ARG A 470 -11.00 23.22 17.71
CA ARG A 470 -11.13 24.09 18.89
C ARG A 470 -11.11 25.57 18.52
N ALA A 471 -11.83 26.36 19.30
CA ALA A 471 -11.89 27.83 19.16
C ALA A 471 -10.48 28.45 18.98
N GLY A 472 -10.30 29.20 17.89
CA GLY A 472 -9.07 29.90 17.54
C GLY A 472 -7.91 29.02 17.03
N ALA A 473 -8.10 27.70 16.87
CA ALA A 473 -7.05 26.81 16.38
C ALA A 473 -6.69 27.10 14.91
N VAL A 474 -5.39 27.11 14.60
CA VAL A 474 -4.89 27.24 13.23
C VAL A 474 -3.95 26.08 12.95
N THR A 475 -4.26 25.27 11.94
CA THR A 475 -3.50 24.08 11.59
C THR A 475 -3.14 24.10 10.12
N VAL A 476 -1.86 23.89 9.80
CA VAL A 476 -1.36 23.76 8.42
C VAL A 476 -1.07 22.29 8.14
N ALA A 477 -1.74 21.70 7.16
CA ALA A 477 -1.61 20.29 6.81
C ALA A 477 -1.03 20.10 5.40
N THR A 478 0.12 19.43 5.32
CA THR A 478 0.79 19.09 4.05
C THR A 478 0.22 17.80 3.48
N ASN A 479 -0.21 17.78 2.22
CA ASN A 479 -0.66 16.57 1.50
C ASN A 479 -1.65 15.72 2.31
N MET A 480 -2.69 16.34 2.87
CA MET A 480 -3.70 15.66 3.71
C MET A 480 -3.11 15.01 4.98
N ALA A 481 -2.04 15.55 5.55
CA ALA A 481 -1.54 15.13 6.86
C ALA A 481 -2.65 15.17 7.91
N GLY A 482 -2.76 14.10 8.71
CA GLY A 482 -3.90 13.88 9.61
C GLY A 482 -5.09 13.16 8.97
N ARG A 483 -4.95 12.61 7.74
CA ARG A 483 -5.98 11.78 7.08
C ARG A 483 -6.51 10.69 8.01
N GLY A 484 -7.82 10.45 7.94
CA GLY A 484 -8.50 9.40 8.70
C GLY A 484 -8.81 9.76 10.15
N VAL A 485 -8.46 10.96 10.61
CA VAL A 485 -8.80 11.47 11.94
C VAL A 485 -9.86 12.55 11.80
N ASP A 486 -11.00 12.35 12.47
CA ASP A 486 -12.11 13.29 12.45
C ASP A 486 -11.82 14.55 13.29
N ILE A 487 -12.25 15.71 12.81
CA ILE A 487 -12.04 17.00 13.48
C ILE A 487 -13.35 17.39 14.17
N LYS A 488 -13.42 17.15 15.47
CA LYS A 488 -14.58 17.54 16.29
C LYS A 488 -14.56 19.04 16.58
N LEU A 489 -15.72 19.68 16.46
CA LEU A 489 -15.96 21.09 16.78
C LEU A 489 -16.23 21.30 18.28
#